data_AF-A0A2H6EHD2-F1
#
_entry.id   AF-A0A2H6EHD2-F1
#
_cell.length_a   1.000
_cell.length_b   1.000
_cell.length_c   1.000
_cell.angle_alpha   90.00
_cell.angle_beta   90.00
_cell.angle_gamma   90.00
#
_symmetry.space_group_name_H-M   'P 1'
#
loop_
_entity.id
_entity.type
_entity.pdbx_description
1 polymer ?
#
loop_
_entity_poly.entity_id
_entity_poly.type
_entity_poly.pdbx_seq_one_letter_code
_entity_poly.pdbx_strand_id
1 'polypeptide(L)'
;MRKPEPIPFRLTIGVTGHRQLNNSKVLKEKVKIIIDEILAYFPPSEKTNVLLRVISPLAEGADRLVVDEVLKYNNADLKVVLPLCPEEYLKDFSSATSRDEFNSLLQKADDISAINKIQLEGNIPDELLPDAKKQAYEDAGRYIVNHCDVLIAIWDELPSQGKGGTAGIVQYAKTKECPLYIINPNSPGEINFIEGNGIDKNLFRQINNFNNFNAGEELWTKCTNENLKQFFINKETEDEYDLPEHNKTTVKELLLPYYTHSEIFAVKSQKLYRYIGLIVFWLSFLSVAVVGYGEIFFEHIPRYIFMIELFFLVIISLLIFLSHKQATHRNYVDNRFLAEHLRTDIILTLCGVKLSPPQYVRHIKSTYMQNGWMILVLEHILSQIPELKSFTDSNIQIFKNYIRKVWIKSQIDYHRQRIKDAWNKNEKLEFWGETIFYLAVIIAVIHVLFTIELHEVERILVFAVLLLPALGATTGAIKTHRDYKKIITDSTIILNELENLDYEFGKPLSKHNLHKLIRKAEKIMRSESEDWLTLLASKELEKAV
;
A
#
# COMPACT_ATOMS: atom_id res chain seq x y z
N MET A 1 -1.60 -20.82 -16.25
CA MET A 1 -0.69 -20.02 -15.41
C MET A 1 -1.11 -20.13 -13.96
N ARG A 2 -0.17 -20.23 -13.02
CA ARG A 2 -0.48 -20.40 -11.59
C ARG A 2 -1.07 -19.11 -11.02
N LYS A 3 -1.98 -19.24 -10.03
CA LYS A 3 -2.43 -18.11 -9.20
C LYS A 3 -1.29 -17.65 -8.28
N PRO A 4 -1.29 -16.39 -7.80
CA PRO A 4 -0.29 -15.93 -6.86
C PRO A 4 -0.30 -16.82 -5.61
N GLU A 5 0.89 -17.08 -5.07
CA GLU A 5 0.99 -17.71 -3.77
C GLU A 5 0.48 -16.75 -2.69
N PRO A 6 -0.13 -17.26 -1.59
CA PRO A 6 -0.54 -16.40 -0.51
C PRO A 6 0.64 -15.69 0.15
N ILE A 7 0.49 -14.40 0.41
CA ILE A 7 1.54 -13.59 1.03
C ILE A 7 1.43 -13.72 2.55
N PRO A 8 2.49 -14.13 3.26
CA PRO A 8 2.47 -14.17 4.71
C PRO A 8 2.46 -12.77 5.31
N PHE A 9 1.84 -12.62 6.48
CA PHE A 9 2.02 -11.43 7.31
C PHE A 9 3.26 -11.65 8.19
N ARG A 10 4.33 -10.87 7.96
CA ARG A 10 5.53 -10.93 8.81
C ARG A 10 5.38 -9.96 9.97
N LEU A 11 5.45 -10.48 11.19
CA LEU A 11 5.51 -9.70 12.41
C LEU A 11 6.96 -9.65 12.91
N THR A 12 7.50 -8.45 13.07
CA THR A 12 8.87 -8.19 13.49
C THR A 12 8.95 -7.88 14.99
N ILE A 13 9.65 -8.74 15.72
CA ILE A 13 9.97 -8.61 17.14
C ILE A 13 11.37 -8.02 17.28
N GLY A 14 11.47 -6.82 17.83
CA GLY A 14 12.73 -6.20 18.23
C GLY A 14 13.15 -6.64 19.62
N VAL A 15 14.45 -6.63 19.88
CA VAL A 15 15.00 -6.98 21.19
C VAL A 15 15.91 -5.89 21.72
N THR A 16 15.82 -5.65 23.02
CA THR A 16 16.83 -4.91 23.79
C THR A 16 16.93 -5.48 25.20
N GLY A 17 18.09 -5.44 25.83
CA GLY A 17 18.18 -5.89 27.21
C GLY A 17 19.58 -5.95 27.78
N HIS A 18 19.66 -6.51 29.00
CA HIS A 18 20.91 -6.68 29.72
C HIS A 18 21.79 -7.80 29.12
N ARG A 19 23.11 -7.59 29.17
CA ARG A 19 24.10 -8.58 28.71
C ARG A 19 24.28 -9.75 29.66
N GLN A 20 24.10 -9.50 30.95
CA GLN A 20 24.16 -10.52 32.00
C GLN A 20 22.74 -10.81 32.46
N LEU A 21 22.32 -12.07 32.33
CA LEU A 21 21.00 -12.51 32.68
C LEU A 21 21.05 -13.55 33.80
N ASN A 22 20.29 -13.29 34.86
CA ASN A 22 19.93 -14.30 35.84
C ASN A 22 18.65 -15.01 35.37
N ASN A 23 18.40 -16.24 35.85
CA ASN A 23 17.13 -16.95 35.63
C ASN A 23 16.74 -17.20 34.15
N SER A 24 17.72 -17.50 33.28
CA SER A 24 17.52 -17.69 31.83
C SER A 24 16.35 -18.62 31.47
N LYS A 25 16.12 -19.71 32.23
CA LYS A 25 15.00 -20.63 31.98
C LYS A 25 13.62 -19.96 32.13
N VAL A 26 13.42 -19.18 33.18
CA VAL A 26 12.15 -18.47 33.42
C VAL A 26 11.97 -17.37 32.37
N LEU A 27 13.04 -16.66 32.02
CA LEU A 27 13.00 -15.66 30.95
C LEU A 27 12.56 -16.26 29.61
N LYS A 28 13.09 -17.43 29.24
CA LYS A 28 12.68 -18.16 28.03
C LYS A 28 11.20 -18.53 28.05
N GLU A 29 10.70 -19.01 29.18
CA GLU A 29 9.26 -19.31 29.36
C GLU A 29 8.38 -18.06 29.20
N LYS A 30 8.81 -16.91 29.74
CA LYS A 30 8.08 -15.64 29.60
C LYS A 30 8.11 -15.10 28.19
N VAL A 31 9.26 -15.14 27.51
CA VAL A 31 9.37 -14.76 26.10
C VAL A 31 8.44 -15.63 25.24
N LYS A 32 8.38 -16.94 25.52
CA LYS A 32 7.43 -17.83 24.84
C LYS A 32 5.98 -17.40 25.05
N ILE A 33 5.57 -17.11 26.28
CA ILE A 33 4.21 -16.64 26.60
C ILE A 33 3.87 -15.37 25.80
N ILE A 34 4.80 -14.41 25.74
CA ILE A 34 4.62 -13.17 24.97
C ILE A 34 4.42 -13.48 23.48
N ILE A 35 5.26 -14.34 22.90
CA ILE A 35 5.14 -14.71 21.48
C ILE A 35 3.80 -15.40 21.20
N ASP A 36 3.39 -16.35 22.05
CA ASP A 36 2.11 -17.07 21.94
C ASP A 36 0.92 -16.10 22.06
N GLU A 37 0.97 -15.12 22.96
CA GLU A 37 -0.04 -14.08 23.13
C GLU A 37 -0.15 -13.20 21.87
N ILE A 38 0.99 -12.77 21.33
CA ILE A 38 1.02 -11.95 20.12
C ILE A 38 0.48 -12.73 18.91
N LEU A 39 0.83 -14.01 18.75
CA LEU A 39 0.29 -14.84 17.68
C LEU A 39 -1.23 -15.04 17.81
N ALA A 40 -1.73 -15.22 19.05
CA ALA A 40 -3.16 -15.30 19.34
C ALA A 40 -3.93 -14.00 19.07
N TYR A 41 -3.22 -12.87 18.94
CA TYR A 41 -3.82 -11.57 18.62
C TYR A 41 -4.38 -11.50 17.19
N PHE A 42 -3.88 -12.36 16.28
CA PHE A 42 -4.31 -12.41 14.89
C PHE A 42 -5.38 -13.49 14.68
N PRO A 43 -6.46 -13.19 13.94
CA PRO A 43 -7.49 -14.18 13.69
C PRO A 43 -6.93 -15.30 12.79
N PRO A 44 -7.36 -16.56 13.01
CA PRO A 44 -6.91 -17.66 12.18
C PRO A 44 -7.30 -17.42 10.72
N SER A 45 -6.39 -17.76 9.81
CA SER A 45 -6.60 -17.67 8.37
C SER A 45 -6.12 -18.93 7.67
N GLU A 46 -6.91 -19.43 6.73
CA GLU A 46 -6.55 -20.58 5.90
C GLU A 46 -5.44 -20.25 4.89
N LYS A 47 -5.30 -18.98 4.50
CA LYS A 47 -4.35 -18.55 3.46
C LYS A 47 -3.24 -17.64 3.96
N THR A 48 -3.48 -16.89 5.04
CA THR A 48 -2.53 -15.87 5.49
C THR A 48 -1.85 -16.32 6.76
N ASN A 49 -0.66 -16.90 6.61
CA ASN A 49 0.16 -17.30 7.74
C ASN A 49 0.80 -16.07 8.39
N VAL A 50 0.87 -16.07 9.72
CA VAL A 50 1.69 -15.12 10.48
C VAL A 50 3.08 -15.73 10.64
N LEU A 51 4.09 -15.07 10.09
CA LEU A 51 5.49 -15.46 10.24
C LEU A 51 6.18 -14.50 11.20
N LEU A 52 7.07 -15.02 12.03
CA LEU A 52 7.83 -14.22 12.98
C LEU A 52 9.17 -13.81 12.37
N ARG A 53 9.55 -12.56 12.61
CA ARG A 53 10.89 -12.04 12.38
C ARG A 53 11.47 -11.58 13.70
N VAL A 54 12.70 -11.93 14.01
CA VAL A 54 13.43 -11.28 15.11
C VAL A 54 14.49 -10.33 14.54
N ILE A 55 14.53 -9.10 15.06
CA ILE A 55 15.54 -8.10 14.70
C ILE A 55 16.40 -7.76 15.92
N SER A 56 17.72 -7.96 15.79
CA SER A 56 18.65 -7.94 16.93
C SER A 56 20.08 -7.58 16.52
N PRO A 57 20.87 -6.91 17.39
CA PRO A 57 22.32 -6.74 17.19
C PRO A 57 23.13 -7.93 17.72
N LEU A 58 22.47 -9.00 18.21
CA LEU A 58 23.09 -10.22 18.74
C LEU A 58 24.07 -9.99 19.91
N ALA A 59 23.84 -8.97 20.73
CA ALA A 59 24.63 -8.78 21.95
C ALA A 59 24.49 -9.98 22.90
N GLU A 60 25.45 -10.17 23.82
CA GLU A 60 25.32 -11.20 24.86
C GLU A 60 24.02 -11.01 25.66
N GLY A 61 23.48 -12.08 26.24
CA GLY A 61 22.33 -12.01 27.14
C GLY A 61 20.98 -11.94 26.41
N ALA A 62 20.24 -10.85 26.64
CA ALA A 62 18.84 -10.71 26.22
C ALA A 62 18.60 -10.96 24.73
N ASP A 63 19.45 -10.35 23.91
CA ASP A 63 19.35 -10.38 22.46
C ASP A 63 19.40 -11.81 21.91
N ARG A 64 20.40 -12.60 22.33
CA ARG A 64 20.56 -13.99 21.91
C ARG A 64 19.45 -14.88 22.48
N LEU A 65 19.03 -14.64 23.72
CA LEU A 65 17.94 -15.39 24.36
C LEU A 65 16.64 -15.27 23.56
N VAL A 66 16.23 -14.04 23.22
CA VAL A 66 14.98 -13.83 22.48
C VAL A 66 15.11 -14.34 21.04
N VAL A 67 16.27 -14.14 20.39
CA VAL A 67 16.52 -14.71 19.06
C VAL A 67 16.35 -16.23 19.06
N ASP A 68 16.95 -16.92 20.03
CA ASP A 68 16.81 -18.38 20.16
C ASP A 68 15.37 -18.83 20.38
N GLU A 69 14.57 -18.09 21.17
CA GLU A 69 13.16 -18.44 21.39
C GLU A 69 12.30 -18.19 20.15
N VAL A 70 12.52 -17.09 19.42
CA VAL A 70 11.76 -16.79 18.19
C VAL A 70 12.10 -17.80 17.08
N LEU A 71 13.36 -18.19 16.93
CA LEU A 71 13.79 -19.14 15.90
C LEU A 71 13.29 -20.58 16.10
N LYS A 72 12.66 -20.90 17.24
CA LYS A 72 11.97 -22.19 17.44
C LYS A 72 10.63 -22.27 16.71
N TYR A 73 10.06 -21.14 16.31
CA TYR A 73 8.79 -21.09 15.59
C TYR A 73 9.02 -21.36 14.11
N ASN A 74 8.07 -22.06 13.49
CA ASN A 74 8.19 -22.49 12.10
C ASN A 74 8.33 -21.30 11.15
N ASN A 75 9.33 -21.36 10.27
CA ASN A 75 9.63 -20.34 9.27
C ASN A 75 9.87 -18.94 9.86
N ALA A 76 10.36 -18.87 11.09
CA ALA A 76 10.84 -17.62 11.67
C ALA A 76 12.16 -17.21 11.00
N ASP A 77 12.33 -15.90 10.76
CA ASP A 77 13.53 -15.34 10.14
C ASP A 77 14.30 -14.41 11.11
N LEU A 78 15.60 -14.29 10.90
CA LEU A 78 16.51 -13.48 11.71
C LEU A 78 17.09 -12.34 10.87
N LYS A 79 16.84 -11.11 11.31
CA LYS A 79 17.49 -9.91 10.80
C LYS A 79 18.51 -9.37 11.80
N VAL A 80 19.77 -9.31 11.39
CA VAL A 80 20.86 -8.79 12.21
C VAL A 80 21.16 -7.34 11.85
N VAL A 81 21.11 -6.47 12.86
CA VAL A 81 21.44 -5.04 12.73
C VAL A 81 22.60 -4.72 13.67
N LEU A 82 23.82 -4.72 13.13
CA LEU A 82 25.01 -4.44 13.90
C LEU A 82 25.23 -2.93 14.07
N PRO A 83 25.65 -2.47 15.27
CA PRO A 83 26.02 -1.06 15.47
C PRO A 83 27.28 -0.68 14.68
N LEU A 84 28.20 -1.63 14.53
CA LEU A 84 29.51 -1.49 13.89
C LEU A 84 29.70 -2.61 12.86
N CYS A 85 30.74 -2.50 12.03
CA CYS A 85 31.16 -3.62 11.17
C CYS A 85 31.44 -4.88 12.01
N PRO A 86 31.16 -6.09 11.48
CA PRO A 86 31.31 -7.34 12.22
C PRO A 86 32.68 -7.49 12.89
N GLU A 87 33.75 -7.08 12.22
CA GLU A 87 35.13 -7.21 12.68
C GLU A 87 35.43 -6.34 13.91
N GLU A 88 34.80 -5.16 14.00
CA GLU A 88 34.96 -4.24 15.13
C GLU A 88 34.04 -4.65 16.29
N TYR A 89 32.80 -5.05 15.97
CA TYR A 89 31.82 -5.46 16.98
C TYR A 89 32.24 -6.74 17.74
N LEU A 90 32.87 -7.69 17.04
CA LEU A 90 33.38 -8.93 17.64
C LEU A 90 34.43 -8.69 18.74
N LYS A 91 35.12 -7.55 18.73
CA LYS A 91 36.13 -7.19 19.74
C LYS A 91 35.51 -6.93 21.12
N ASP A 92 34.21 -6.60 21.15
CA ASP A 92 33.50 -6.32 22.40
C ASP A 92 33.09 -7.61 23.14
N PHE A 93 33.37 -8.80 22.56
CA PHE A 93 33.14 -10.11 23.19
C PHE A 93 34.45 -10.74 23.70
N SER A 94 34.57 -10.91 25.02
CA SER A 94 35.81 -11.34 25.67
C SER A 94 36.07 -12.86 25.58
N SER A 95 35.02 -13.69 25.54
CA SER A 95 35.17 -15.15 25.53
C SER A 95 35.18 -15.73 24.10
N ALA A 96 35.90 -16.83 23.88
CA ALA A 96 35.84 -17.57 22.61
C ALA A 96 34.43 -18.13 22.35
N THR A 97 33.80 -18.69 23.38
CA THR A 97 32.45 -19.25 23.30
C THR A 97 31.40 -18.24 22.85
N SER A 98 31.47 -16.99 23.34
CA SER A 98 30.54 -15.92 22.92
C SER A 98 30.73 -15.52 21.46
N ARG A 99 31.98 -15.50 20.98
CA ARG A 99 32.29 -15.23 19.56
C ARG A 99 31.79 -16.36 18.66
N ASP A 100 31.92 -17.61 19.08
CA ASP A 100 31.42 -18.76 18.34
C ASP A 100 29.88 -18.77 18.26
N GLU A 101 29.20 -18.46 19.37
CA GLU A 101 27.74 -18.32 19.43
C GLU A 101 27.26 -17.19 18.51
N PHE A 102 27.89 -16.01 18.58
CA PHE A 102 27.59 -14.90 17.68
C PHE A 102 27.74 -15.29 16.21
N ASN A 103 28.85 -15.94 15.85
CA ASN A 103 29.09 -16.39 14.47
C ASN A 103 28.06 -17.44 14.03
N SER A 104 27.67 -18.36 14.91
CA SER A 104 26.64 -19.36 14.63
C SER A 104 25.27 -18.73 14.37
N LEU A 105 24.87 -17.73 15.16
CA LEU A 105 23.63 -16.99 14.94
C LEU A 105 23.70 -16.10 13.70
N LEU A 106 24.84 -15.45 13.46
CA LEU A 106 25.05 -14.63 12.27
C LEU A 106 24.91 -15.45 10.99
N GLN A 107 25.37 -16.71 10.98
CA GLN A 107 25.20 -17.63 9.84
C GLN A 107 23.74 -18.03 9.59
N LYS A 108 22.87 -17.93 10.60
CA LYS A 108 21.43 -18.19 10.47
C LYS A 108 20.64 -16.96 10.02
N ALA A 109 21.28 -15.80 9.93
CA ALA A 109 20.60 -14.55 9.60
C ALA A 109 20.23 -14.48 8.11
N ASP A 110 18.99 -14.10 7.83
CA ASP A 110 18.45 -13.89 6.49
C ASP A 110 18.86 -12.52 5.91
N ASP A 111 19.08 -11.53 6.79
CA ASP A 111 19.50 -10.19 6.43
C ASP A 111 20.52 -9.68 7.47
N ILE A 112 21.69 -9.24 7.01
CA ILE A 112 22.75 -8.68 7.86
C ILE A 112 23.05 -7.26 7.39
N SER A 113 22.92 -6.31 8.31
CA SER A 113 23.20 -4.91 8.05
C SER A 113 24.01 -4.29 9.19
N ALA A 114 25.00 -3.47 8.86
CA ALA A 114 25.68 -2.61 9.81
C ALA A 114 25.19 -1.17 9.61
N ILE A 115 24.79 -0.51 10.70
CA ILE A 115 24.39 0.91 10.68
C ILE A 115 25.58 1.77 10.28
N ASN A 116 26.72 1.55 10.95
CA ASN A 116 27.99 2.17 10.60
C ASN A 116 28.85 1.19 9.82
N LYS A 117 29.03 1.48 8.53
CA LYS A 117 29.82 0.66 7.59
C LYS A 117 31.30 1.02 7.54
N ILE A 118 31.69 2.09 8.23
CA ILE A 118 33.07 2.53 8.32
C ILE A 118 33.57 2.10 9.70
N GLN A 119 34.75 1.51 9.73
CA GLN A 119 35.43 1.18 10.98
C GLN A 119 35.72 2.47 11.74
N LEU A 120 35.27 2.59 12.99
CA LEU A 120 35.45 3.84 13.74
C LEU A 120 36.89 3.98 14.22
N GLU A 121 37.46 2.89 14.74
CA GLU A 121 38.89 2.79 15.08
C GLU A 121 39.77 3.09 13.86
N GLY A 122 40.66 4.08 14.00
CA GLY A 122 41.61 4.50 12.96
C GLY A 122 41.06 5.51 11.94
N ASN A 123 39.74 5.73 11.87
CA ASN A 123 39.13 6.74 11.00
C ASN A 123 38.58 7.96 11.76
N ILE A 124 38.50 7.88 13.09
CA ILE A 124 38.02 8.95 13.97
C ILE A 124 39.09 9.20 15.05
N PRO A 125 39.30 10.46 15.49
CA PRO A 125 40.22 10.76 16.59
C PRO A 125 39.93 9.94 17.85
N ASP A 126 40.97 9.41 18.51
CA ASP A 126 40.85 8.53 19.68
C ASP A 126 40.04 9.16 20.82
N GLU A 127 40.10 10.48 20.97
CA GLU A 127 39.34 11.23 21.98
C GLU A 127 37.81 11.16 21.75
N LEU A 128 37.37 11.04 20.49
CA LEU A 128 35.96 10.98 20.10
C LEU A 128 35.45 9.55 19.95
N LEU A 129 36.35 8.56 19.90
CA LEU A 129 36.01 7.15 19.68
C LEU A 129 35.02 6.59 20.72
N PRO A 130 35.15 6.86 22.04
CA PRO A 130 34.20 6.34 23.03
C PRO A 130 32.77 6.84 22.80
N ASP A 131 32.60 8.10 22.43
CA ASP A 131 31.27 8.69 22.20
C ASP A 131 30.71 8.28 20.83
N ALA A 132 31.56 8.16 19.81
CA ALA A 132 31.17 7.61 18.52
C ALA A 132 30.68 6.15 18.63
N LYS A 133 31.36 5.32 19.42
CA LYS A 133 30.90 3.95 19.72
C LYS A 133 29.53 3.98 20.42
N LYS A 134 29.35 4.77 21.48
CA LYS A 134 28.05 4.90 22.16
C LYS A 134 26.93 5.34 21.21
N GLN A 135 27.21 6.29 20.32
CA GLN A 135 26.25 6.74 19.30
C GLN A 135 25.89 5.61 18.34
N ALA A 136 26.86 4.82 17.88
CA ALA A 136 26.61 3.67 17.01
C ALA A 136 25.69 2.62 17.65
N TYR A 137 25.88 2.34 18.95
CA TYR A 137 25.00 1.48 19.74
C TYR A 137 23.57 2.06 19.86
N GLU A 138 23.47 3.36 20.14
CA GLU A 138 22.19 4.05 20.21
C GLU A 138 21.46 4.03 18.86
N ASP A 139 22.16 4.29 17.76
CA ASP A 139 21.61 4.30 16.41
C ASP A 139 21.09 2.91 16.00
N ALA A 140 21.78 1.84 16.36
CA ALA A 140 21.30 0.46 16.15
C ALA A 140 20.04 0.17 16.96
N GLY A 141 20.00 0.53 18.25
CA GLY A 141 18.81 0.36 19.08
C GLY A 141 17.63 1.18 18.57
N ARG A 142 17.86 2.45 18.16
CA ARG A 142 16.83 3.30 17.54
C ARG A 142 16.36 2.74 16.21
N TYR A 143 17.27 2.18 15.39
CA TYR A 143 16.92 1.53 14.15
C TYR A 143 15.97 0.35 14.42
N ILE A 144 16.29 -0.51 15.38
CA ILE A 144 15.45 -1.65 15.78
C ILE A 144 14.06 -1.19 16.18
N VAL A 145 13.94 -0.20 17.07
CA VAL A 145 12.65 0.36 17.49
C VAL A 145 11.85 0.90 16.30
N ASN A 146 12.51 1.55 15.35
CA ASN A 146 11.85 2.09 14.15
C ASN A 146 11.47 1.00 13.12
N HIS A 147 11.90 -0.25 13.31
CA HIS A 147 11.76 -1.35 12.34
C HIS A 147 11.11 -2.61 12.92
N CYS A 148 10.68 -2.60 14.18
CA CYS A 148 9.91 -3.68 14.79
C CYS A 148 8.44 -3.27 14.98
N ASP A 149 7.55 -4.26 14.93
CA ASP A 149 6.13 -4.11 15.24
C ASP A 149 5.89 -4.17 16.76
N VAL A 150 6.78 -4.84 17.48
CA VAL A 150 6.78 -4.97 18.94
C VAL A 150 8.21 -5.09 19.45
N LEU A 151 8.51 -4.49 20.60
CA LEU A 151 9.80 -4.58 21.28
C LEU A 151 9.68 -5.45 22.54
N ILE A 152 10.58 -6.41 22.71
CA ILE A 152 10.77 -7.15 23.97
C ILE A 152 12.02 -6.59 24.66
N ALA A 153 11.83 -6.01 25.84
CA ALA A 153 12.88 -5.47 26.68
C ALA A 153 13.12 -6.37 27.91
N ILE A 154 14.29 -7.01 27.99
CA ILE A 154 14.72 -7.71 29.21
C ILE A 154 15.54 -6.74 30.04
N TRP A 155 14.86 -6.00 30.92
CA TRP A 155 15.36 -4.81 31.59
C TRP A 155 14.83 -4.70 33.02
N ASP A 156 15.67 -4.28 33.95
CA ASP A 156 15.40 -4.18 35.39
C ASP A 156 14.70 -2.88 35.82
N GLU A 157 14.25 -2.08 34.86
CA GLU A 157 13.59 -0.78 35.06
C GLU A 157 14.46 0.32 35.69
N LEU A 158 15.78 0.08 35.83
CA LEU A 158 16.71 1.05 36.39
C LEU A 158 17.24 2.04 35.33
N PRO A 159 17.56 3.30 35.70
CA PRO A 159 18.07 4.32 34.78
C PRO A 159 19.40 3.90 34.14
N SER A 160 19.67 4.40 32.94
CA SER A 160 20.90 4.06 32.23
C SER A 160 22.13 4.61 32.94
N GLN A 161 23.21 3.82 32.98
CA GLN A 161 24.53 4.29 33.42
C GLN A 161 25.32 5.02 32.31
N GLY A 162 24.72 5.29 31.14
CA GLY A 162 25.36 6.04 30.03
C GLY A 162 24.46 6.23 28.80
N LYS A 163 24.99 6.84 27.73
CA LYS A 163 24.30 6.91 26.42
C LYS A 163 24.36 5.56 25.69
N GLY A 164 23.29 5.17 25.00
CA GLY A 164 23.19 3.91 24.24
C GLY A 164 22.84 2.66 25.05
N GLY A 165 22.50 2.78 26.35
CA GLY A 165 22.05 1.65 27.16
C GLY A 165 20.55 1.30 26.98
N THR A 166 20.16 0.12 27.46
CA THR A 166 18.79 -0.44 27.36
C THR A 166 17.70 0.56 27.78
N ALA A 167 17.88 1.28 28.89
CA ALA A 167 16.90 2.28 29.36
C ALA A 167 16.69 3.44 28.36
N GLY A 168 17.72 3.84 27.61
CA GLY A 168 17.60 4.87 26.57
C GLY A 168 16.77 4.38 25.37
N ILE A 169 16.95 3.12 24.97
CA ILE A 169 16.17 2.49 23.89
C ILE A 169 14.72 2.27 24.33
N VAL A 170 14.49 1.83 25.56
CA VAL A 170 13.14 1.71 26.15
C VAL A 170 12.43 3.07 26.18
N GLN A 171 13.11 4.13 26.60
CA GLN A 171 12.53 5.48 26.59
C GLN A 171 12.23 5.97 25.17
N TYR A 172 13.11 5.67 24.21
CA TYR A 172 12.87 5.98 22.80
C TYR A 172 11.67 5.20 22.24
N ALA A 173 11.52 3.91 22.59
CA ALA A 173 10.38 3.08 22.21
C ALA A 173 9.06 3.63 22.77
N LYS A 174 9.04 4.05 24.04
CA LYS A 174 7.89 4.75 24.65
C LYS A 174 7.57 6.05 23.92
N THR A 175 8.58 6.84 23.55
CA THR A 175 8.41 8.10 22.81
C THR A 175 7.87 7.89 21.39
N LYS A 176 8.20 6.75 20.77
CA LYS A 176 7.68 6.33 19.47
C LYS A 176 6.37 5.57 19.55
N GLU A 177 5.81 5.38 20.76
CA GLU A 177 4.62 4.60 21.01
C GLU A 177 4.72 3.19 20.40
N CYS A 178 5.91 2.58 20.45
CA CYS A 178 6.13 1.22 20.02
C CYS A 178 5.55 0.25 21.09
N PRO A 179 4.73 -0.75 20.71
CA PRO A 179 4.27 -1.78 21.64
C PRO A 179 5.45 -2.46 22.33
N LEU A 180 5.44 -2.51 23.65
CA LEU A 180 6.61 -2.85 24.45
C LEU A 180 6.26 -3.82 25.58
N TYR A 181 6.89 -5.00 25.56
CA TYR A 181 6.89 -5.94 26.67
C TYR A 181 8.18 -5.79 27.48
N ILE A 182 8.08 -5.58 28.79
CA ILE A 182 9.22 -5.49 29.71
C ILE A 182 9.20 -6.71 30.64
N ILE A 183 10.34 -7.39 30.73
CA ILE A 183 10.57 -8.50 31.66
C ILE A 183 11.75 -8.15 32.55
N ASN A 184 11.52 -8.05 33.85
CA ASN A 184 12.60 -7.79 34.80
C ASN A 184 13.45 -9.05 35.04
N PRO A 185 14.75 -9.07 34.71
CA PRO A 185 15.58 -10.27 34.89
C PRO A 185 15.77 -10.67 36.37
N ASN A 186 15.62 -9.72 37.30
CA ASN A 186 15.72 -9.96 38.74
C ASN A 186 14.38 -10.37 39.36
N SER A 187 13.26 -10.15 38.66
CA SER A 187 11.92 -10.55 39.09
C SER A 187 11.08 -11.00 37.88
N PRO A 188 11.47 -12.09 37.20
CA PRO A 188 10.92 -12.46 35.90
C PRO A 188 9.48 -13.03 35.99
N GLY A 189 8.83 -12.98 37.15
CA GLY A 189 7.47 -13.46 37.34
C GLY A 189 6.42 -12.60 36.63
N GLU A 190 6.69 -11.30 36.48
CA GLU A 190 5.77 -10.31 35.93
C GLU A 190 6.19 -9.89 34.51
N ILE A 191 5.20 -9.73 33.63
CA ILE A 191 5.36 -9.15 32.29
C ILE A 191 4.62 -7.82 32.31
N ASN A 192 5.34 -6.72 32.08
CA ASN A 192 4.74 -5.40 31.97
C ASN A 192 4.57 -5.05 30.50
N PHE A 193 3.32 -4.89 30.05
CA PHE A 193 3.00 -4.55 28.67
C PHE A 193 2.56 -3.09 28.56
N ILE A 194 3.19 -2.36 27.65
CA ILE A 194 2.84 -1.00 27.27
C ILE A 194 2.32 -1.05 25.84
N GLU A 195 1.03 -0.75 25.66
CA GLU A 195 0.34 -0.91 24.38
C GLU A 195 0.93 -0.02 23.27
N GLY A 196 1.34 1.21 23.58
CA GLY A 196 1.78 2.17 22.58
C GLY A 196 0.68 2.42 21.54
N ASN A 197 1.03 2.34 20.25
CA ASN A 197 0.10 2.37 19.12
C ASN A 197 -0.57 1.01 18.83
N GLY A 198 -0.25 -0.02 19.61
CA GLY A 198 -0.71 -1.38 19.39
C GLY A 198 -0.10 -2.04 18.15
N ILE A 199 -0.36 -3.35 18.01
CA ILE A 199 0.01 -4.12 16.80
C ILE A 199 -1.10 -3.92 15.76
N ASP A 200 -0.75 -3.45 14.55
CA ASP A 200 -1.74 -3.05 13.54
C ASP A 200 -2.45 -4.26 12.89
N LYS A 201 -3.63 -4.60 13.43
CA LYS A 201 -4.52 -5.63 12.86
C LYS A 201 -5.03 -5.28 11.47
N ASN A 202 -5.04 -4.01 11.07
CA ASN A 202 -5.53 -3.63 9.75
C ASN A 202 -4.59 -4.12 8.65
N LEU A 203 -3.27 -4.09 8.87
CA LEU A 203 -2.30 -4.61 7.91
C LEU A 203 -2.53 -6.11 7.66
N PHE A 204 -2.67 -6.90 8.73
CA PHE A 204 -3.02 -8.32 8.60
C PHE A 204 -4.35 -8.50 7.85
N ARG A 205 -5.39 -7.75 8.22
CA ARG A 205 -6.72 -7.83 7.57
C ARG A 205 -6.64 -7.51 6.08
N GLN A 206 -5.81 -6.55 5.67
CA GLN A 206 -5.63 -6.16 4.27
C GLN A 206 -4.88 -7.21 3.46
N ILE A 207 -3.76 -7.74 3.97
CA ILE A 207 -3.06 -8.87 3.34
C ILE A 207 -3.99 -10.08 3.25
N ASN A 208 -4.75 -10.34 4.32
CA ASN A 208 -5.70 -11.44 4.34
C ASN A 208 -6.83 -11.25 3.32
N ASN A 209 -7.35 -10.04 3.15
CA ASN A 209 -8.33 -9.72 2.12
C ASN A 209 -7.73 -9.93 0.71
N PHE A 210 -6.49 -9.49 0.50
CA PHE A 210 -5.76 -9.71 -0.75
C PHE A 210 -5.60 -11.20 -1.07
N ASN A 211 -5.14 -12.02 -0.12
CA ASN A 211 -4.96 -13.46 -0.31
C ASN A 211 -6.29 -14.21 -0.52
N ASN A 212 -7.36 -13.75 0.12
CA ASN A 212 -8.68 -14.37 0.00
C ASN A 212 -9.48 -13.90 -1.22
N PHE A 213 -9.08 -12.81 -1.87
CA PHE A 213 -9.75 -12.33 -3.06
C PHE A 213 -9.80 -13.42 -4.15
N ASN A 214 -10.99 -13.65 -4.69
CA ASN A 214 -11.19 -14.60 -5.78
C ASN A 214 -11.64 -13.86 -7.05
N ALA A 215 -10.78 -13.87 -8.06
CA ALA A 215 -11.06 -13.29 -9.35
C ALA A 215 -12.21 -14.02 -10.10
N GLY A 216 -12.40 -15.32 -9.84
CA GLY A 216 -13.15 -16.22 -10.73
C GLY A 216 -12.28 -16.73 -11.88
N GLU A 217 -12.46 -17.99 -12.28
CA GLU A 217 -11.56 -18.67 -13.22
C GLU A 217 -11.59 -18.10 -14.64
N GLU A 218 -12.78 -17.76 -15.14
CA GLU A 218 -12.95 -17.17 -16.47
C GLU A 218 -12.24 -15.81 -16.58
N LEU A 219 -12.49 -14.92 -15.63
CA LEU A 219 -11.90 -13.59 -15.63
C LEU A 219 -10.38 -13.64 -15.42
N TRP A 220 -9.91 -14.52 -14.52
CA TRP A 220 -8.48 -14.79 -14.34
C TRP A 220 -7.83 -15.19 -15.66
N THR A 221 -8.37 -16.20 -16.33
CA THR A 221 -7.83 -16.72 -17.60
C THR A 221 -7.81 -15.66 -18.68
N LYS A 222 -8.88 -14.87 -18.80
CA LYS A 222 -8.97 -13.76 -19.75
C LYS A 222 -7.87 -12.73 -19.51
N CYS A 223 -7.79 -12.17 -18.30
CA CYS A 223 -6.81 -11.13 -17.97
C CYS A 223 -5.37 -11.64 -18.07
N THR A 224 -5.10 -12.88 -17.64
CA THR A 224 -3.78 -13.49 -17.80
C THR A 224 -3.37 -13.57 -19.28
N ASN A 225 -4.26 -14.00 -20.17
CA ASN A 225 -3.97 -14.10 -21.60
C ASN A 225 -3.75 -12.71 -22.24
N GLU A 226 -4.54 -11.71 -21.84
CA GLU A 226 -4.37 -10.32 -22.27
C GLU A 226 -3.00 -9.77 -21.81
N ASN A 227 -2.64 -9.99 -20.55
CA ASN A 227 -1.36 -9.56 -19.97
C ASN A 227 -0.16 -10.26 -20.62
N LEU A 228 -0.24 -11.56 -20.89
CA LEU A 228 0.79 -12.30 -21.62
C LEU A 228 1.01 -11.71 -23.02
N LYS A 229 -0.08 -11.46 -23.76
CA LYS A 229 0.00 -10.82 -25.08
C LYS A 229 0.60 -9.42 -24.99
N GLN A 230 0.22 -8.64 -23.98
CA GLN A 230 0.70 -7.28 -23.80
C GLN A 230 2.21 -7.19 -23.55
N PHE A 231 2.75 -8.02 -22.65
CA PHE A 231 4.15 -7.89 -22.24
C PHE A 231 5.13 -8.69 -23.10
N PHE A 232 4.68 -9.77 -23.74
CA PHE A 232 5.57 -10.72 -24.39
C PHE A 232 5.40 -10.80 -25.91
N ILE A 233 4.24 -10.45 -26.47
CA ILE A 233 3.97 -10.65 -27.90
C ILE A 233 4.00 -9.32 -28.65
N ASN A 234 4.77 -9.29 -29.74
CA ASN A 234 4.79 -8.16 -30.65
C ASN A 234 3.55 -8.17 -31.55
N LYS A 235 2.66 -7.19 -31.40
CA LYS A 235 1.42 -7.09 -32.17
C LYS A 235 1.60 -7.00 -33.71
N GLU A 236 2.79 -6.61 -34.19
CA GLU A 236 3.05 -6.46 -35.63
C GLU A 236 3.61 -7.73 -36.27
N THR A 237 4.42 -8.49 -35.54
CA THR A 237 5.08 -9.69 -36.07
C THR A 237 4.47 -10.99 -35.55
N GLU A 238 3.61 -10.90 -34.52
CA GLU A 238 3.06 -12.02 -33.74
C GLU A 238 4.10 -12.88 -33.00
N ASP A 239 5.39 -12.55 -33.13
CA ASP A 239 6.50 -13.19 -32.42
C ASP A 239 6.63 -12.71 -30.97
N GLU A 240 7.26 -13.54 -30.14
CA GLU A 240 7.67 -13.13 -28.80
C GLU A 240 8.85 -12.13 -28.88
N TYR A 241 8.88 -11.16 -27.97
CA TYR A 241 10.01 -10.23 -27.88
C TYR A 241 11.31 -10.97 -27.53
N ASP A 242 12.38 -10.61 -28.24
CA ASP A 242 13.74 -11.12 -28.02
C ASP A 242 14.35 -10.54 -26.74
N LEU A 243 13.92 -11.10 -25.60
CA LEU A 243 14.35 -10.73 -24.26
C LEU A 243 14.92 -11.97 -23.54
N PRO A 244 15.79 -11.81 -22.53
CA PRO A 244 16.40 -12.93 -21.84
C PRO A 244 15.36 -13.89 -21.26
N GLU A 245 15.41 -15.17 -21.66
CA GLU A 245 14.47 -16.21 -21.20
C GLU A 245 14.37 -16.27 -19.67
N HIS A 246 15.51 -16.16 -18.99
CA HIS A 246 15.54 -16.14 -17.52
C HIS A 246 14.63 -15.05 -16.94
N ASN A 247 14.73 -13.81 -17.44
CA ASN A 247 13.91 -12.69 -16.99
C ASN A 247 12.43 -12.91 -17.35
N LYS A 248 12.14 -13.47 -18.53
CA LYS A 248 10.76 -13.80 -18.96
C LYS A 248 10.12 -14.81 -18.03
N THR A 249 10.84 -15.87 -17.66
CA THR A 249 10.36 -16.89 -16.72
C THR A 249 10.10 -16.29 -15.33
N THR A 250 11.02 -15.48 -14.79
CA THR A 250 10.81 -14.77 -13.51
C THR A 250 9.53 -13.95 -13.54
N VAL A 251 9.29 -13.19 -14.62
CA VAL A 251 8.07 -12.39 -14.75
C VAL A 251 6.82 -13.27 -14.83
N LYS A 252 6.84 -14.33 -15.65
CA LYS A 252 5.70 -15.24 -15.82
C LYS A 252 5.36 -15.99 -14.53
N GLU A 253 6.34 -16.42 -13.76
CA GLU A 253 6.11 -17.25 -12.59
C GLU A 253 5.86 -16.46 -11.31
N LEU A 254 6.52 -15.31 -11.16
CA LEU A 254 6.47 -14.51 -9.93
C LEU A 254 5.60 -13.25 -10.09
N LEU A 255 5.95 -12.34 -10.99
CA LEU A 255 5.34 -10.99 -11.02
C LEU A 255 3.95 -10.96 -11.66
N LEU A 256 3.75 -11.65 -12.78
CA LEU A 256 2.52 -11.57 -13.56
C LEU A 256 1.29 -12.10 -12.79
N PRO A 257 1.38 -13.16 -11.97
CA PRO A 257 0.28 -13.58 -11.11
C PRO A 257 -0.16 -12.49 -10.12
N TYR A 258 0.78 -11.84 -9.41
CA TYR A 258 0.44 -10.75 -8.48
C TYR A 258 -0.09 -9.52 -9.21
N TYR A 259 0.47 -9.17 -10.37
CA TYR A 259 -0.03 -8.08 -11.21
C TYR A 259 -1.48 -8.33 -11.66
N THR A 260 -1.75 -9.50 -12.23
CA THR A 260 -3.09 -9.86 -12.70
C THR A 260 -4.10 -9.88 -11.55
N HIS A 261 -3.69 -10.39 -10.38
CA HIS A 261 -4.54 -10.42 -9.20
C HIS A 261 -4.91 -9.02 -8.69
N SER A 262 -3.90 -8.15 -8.52
CA SER A 262 -4.11 -6.76 -8.09
C SER A 262 -4.91 -5.95 -9.11
N GLU A 263 -4.66 -6.13 -10.41
CA GLU A 263 -5.41 -5.48 -11.49
C GLU A 263 -6.90 -5.86 -11.47
N ILE A 264 -7.21 -7.16 -11.41
CA ILE A 264 -8.60 -7.63 -11.35
C ILE A 264 -9.28 -7.10 -10.07
N PHE A 265 -8.59 -7.12 -8.93
CA PHE A 265 -9.13 -6.64 -7.67
C PHE A 265 -9.42 -5.13 -7.72
N ALA A 266 -8.49 -4.34 -8.26
CA ALA A 266 -8.66 -2.91 -8.45
C ALA A 266 -9.87 -2.61 -9.34
N VAL A 267 -9.98 -3.27 -10.50
CA VAL A 267 -11.07 -3.03 -11.47
C VAL A 267 -12.43 -3.42 -10.89
N LYS A 268 -12.55 -4.56 -10.20
CA LYS A 268 -13.81 -4.96 -9.56
C LYS A 268 -14.23 -3.97 -8.48
N SER A 269 -13.30 -3.59 -7.60
CA SER A 269 -13.55 -2.64 -6.52
C SER A 269 -13.93 -1.26 -7.05
N GLN A 270 -13.25 -0.79 -8.12
CA GLN A 270 -13.56 0.47 -8.79
C GLN A 270 -14.97 0.47 -9.37
N LYS A 271 -15.36 -0.60 -10.08
CA LYS A 271 -16.70 -0.74 -10.65
C LYS A 271 -17.75 -0.70 -9.55
N LEU A 272 -17.57 -1.49 -8.50
CA LEU A 272 -18.50 -1.57 -7.38
C LEU A 272 -18.68 -0.19 -6.70
N TYR A 273 -17.59 0.48 -6.36
CA TYR A 273 -17.62 1.83 -5.78
C TYR A 273 -18.39 2.82 -6.66
N ARG A 274 -18.11 2.82 -7.97
CA ARG A 274 -18.76 3.71 -8.94
C ARG A 274 -20.24 3.39 -9.15
N TYR A 275 -20.62 2.11 -9.15
CA TYR A 275 -22.02 1.69 -9.28
C TYR A 275 -22.83 2.04 -8.03
N ILE A 276 -22.28 1.78 -6.83
CA ILE A 276 -22.94 2.16 -5.58
C ILE A 276 -23.17 3.66 -5.52
N GLY A 277 -22.16 4.48 -5.85
CA GLY A 277 -22.32 5.93 -5.90
C GLY A 277 -23.41 6.39 -6.85
N LEU A 278 -23.46 5.83 -8.07
CA LEU A 278 -24.54 6.13 -9.04
C LEU A 278 -25.92 5.73 -8.52
N ILE A 279 -26.05 4.54 -7.94
CA ILE A 279 -27.33 4.05 -7.40
C ILE A 279 -27.80 4.96 -6.28
N VAL A 280 -26.92 5.37 -5.36
CA VAL A 280 -27.26 6.28 -4.25
C VAL A 280 -27.79 7.61 -4.78
N PHE A 281 -27.16 8.20 -5.80
CA PHE A 281 -27.65 9.45 -6.40
C PHE A 281 -29.02 9.29 -7.05
N TRP A 282 -29.24 8.22 -7.82
CA TRP A 282 -30.55 7.96 -8.44
C TRP A 282 -31.64 7.62 -7.42
N LEU A 283 -31.33 6.86 -6.37
CA LEU A 283 -32.29 6.59 -5.30
C LEU A 283 -32.65 7.87 -4.52
N SER A 284 -31.68 8.77 -4.32
CA SER A 284 -31.94 10.07 -3.68
C SER A 284 -32.89 10.91 -4.52
N PHE A 285 -32.66 10.96 -5.85
CA PHE A 285 -33.57 11.61 -6.79
C PHE A 285 -34.97 10.98 -6.77
N LEU A 286 -35.06 9.65 -6.83
CA LEU A 286 -36.34 8.93 -6.81
C LEU A 286 -37.10 9.14 -5.49
N SER A 287 -36.39 9.26 -4.37
CA SER A 287 -36.96 9.61 -3.07
C SER A 287 -37.70 10.95 -3.13
N VAL A 288 -37.04 11.98 -3.65
CA VAL A 288 -37.64 13.32 -3.84
C VAL A 288 -38.79 13.26 -4.85
N ALA A 289 -38.65 12.48 -5.93
CA ALA A 289 -39.68 12.30 -6.95
C ALA A 289 -40.98 11.71 -6.39
N VAL A 290 -40.87 10.69 -5.54
CA VAL A 290 -42.03 10.00 -4.96
C VAL A 290 -42.78 10.89 -3.98
N VAL A 291 -42.07 11.63 -3.12
CA VAL A 291 -42.70 12.59 -2.21
C VAL A 291 -43.37 13.71 -3.00
N GLY A 292 -42.66 14.30 -3.97
CA GLY A 292 -43.21 15.34 -4.84
C GLY A 292 -44.45 14.88 -5.61
N TYR A 293 -44.50 13.61 -6.03
CA TYR A 293 -45.67 13.04 -6.68
C TYR A 293 -46.86 12.91 -5.70
N GLY A 294 -46.58 12.45 -4.49
CA GLY A 294 -47.57 12.36 -3.42
C GLY A 294 -48.21 13.70 -3.06
N GLU A 295 -47.39 14.75 -2.95
CA GLU A 295 -47.84 16.12 -2.62
C GLU A 295 -48.71 16.75 -3.71
N ILE A 296 -48.38 16.53 -4.98
CA ILE A 296 -49.04 17.23 -6.10
C ILE A 296 -50.31 16.51 -6.56
N PHE A 297 -50.33 15.18 -6.58
CA PHE A 297 -51.41 14.41 -7.21
C PHE A 297 -52.43 13.85 -6.21
N PHE A 298 -52.23 14.02 -4.90
CA PHE A 298 -53.18 13.60 -3.87
C PHE A 298 -53.57 14.77 -2.96
N GLU A 299 -54.86 14.89 -2.62
CA GLU A 299 -55.34 15.90 -1.66
C GLU A 299 -54.77 15.68 -0.24
N HIS A 300 -54.55 14.42 0.11
CA HIS A 300 -53.88 13.99 1.33
C HIS A 300 -52.85 12.94 0.97
N ILE A 301 -51.59 13.18 1.32
CA ILE A 301 -50.50 12.27 1.01
C ILE A 301 -50.77 10.91 1.66
N PRO A 302 -50.92 9.84 0.88
CA PRO A 302 -51.13 8.53 1.44
C PRO A 302 -49.91 8.08 2.24
N ARG A 303 -50.12 7.42 3.39
CA ARG A 303 -49.02 6.92 4.23
C ARG A 303 -48.03 6.02 3.48
N TYR A 304 -48.48 5.31 2.44
CA TYR A 304 -47.60 4.46 1.65
C TYR A 304 -46.54 5.24 0.87
N ILE A 305 -46.75 6.52 0.53
CA ILE A 305 -45.73 7.37 -0.12
C ILE A 305 -44.53 7.55 0.82
N PHE A 306 -44.78 7.90 2.08
CA PHE A 306 -43.73 7.99 3.10
C PHE A 306 -43.08 6.63 3.40
N MET A 307 -43.82 5.53 3.30
CA MET A 307 -43.23 4.19 3.42
C MET A 307 -42.25 3.88 2.28
N ILE A 308 -42.56 4.30 1.05
CA ILE A 308 -41.67 4.14 -0.12
C ILE A 308 -40.43 5.03 0.02
N GLU A 309 -40.61 6.28 0.46
CA GLU A 309 -39.49 7.19 0.74
C GLU A 309 -38.56 6.59 1.81
N LEU A 310 -39.12 6.15 2.94
CA LEU A 310 -38.37 5.52 4.02
C LEU A 310 -37.62 4.28 3.50
N PHE A 311 -38.23 3.48 2.64
CA PHE A 311 -37.59 2.34 2.01
C PHE A 311 -36.36 2.76 1.18
N PHE A 312 -36.43 3.83 0.38
CA PHE A 312 -35.26 4.35 -0.33
C PHE A 312 -34.16 4.83 0.62
N LEU A 313 -34.50 5.56 1.68
CA LEU A 313 -33.53 6.03 2.68
C LEU A 313 -32.83 4.88 3.41
N VAL A 314 -33.57 3.82 3.75
CA VAL A 314 -33.02 2.60 4.36
C VAL A 314 -32.08 1.89 3.39
N ILE A 315 -32.45 1.77 2.10
CA ILE A 315 -31.58 1.16 1.09
C ILE A 315 -30.31 1.99 0.89
N ILE A 316 -30.42 3.32 0.78
CA ILE A 316 -29.26 4.21 0.65
C ILE A 316 -28.32 4.01 1.84
N SER A 317 -28.86 4.04 3.06
CA SER A 317 -28.09 3.84 4.30
C SER A 317 -27.41 2.48 4.33
N LEU A 318 -28.12 1.41 3.92
CA LEU A 318 -27.58 0.06 3.82
C LEU A 318 -26.46 -0.03 2.77
N LEU A 319 -26.64 0.59 1.59
CA LEU A 319 -25.63 0.60 0.53
C LEU A 319 -24.35 1.32 0.97
N ILE A 320 -24.48 2.48 1.64
CA ILE A 320 -23.34 3.21 2.20
C ILE A 320 -22.64 2.38 3.28
N PHE A 321 -23.40 1.77 4.19
CA PHE A 321 -22.87 0.91 5.24
C PHE A 321 -22.11 -0.30 4.67
N LEU A 322 -22.69 -1.01 3.71
CA LEU A 322 -22.06 -2.16 3.05
C LEU A 322 -20.80 -1.74 2.26
N SER A 323 -20.84 -0.59 1.58
CA SER A 323 -19.69 -0.04 0.86
C SER A 323 -18.51 0.26 1.78
N HIS A 324 -18.78 0.87 2.95
CA HIS A 324 -17.77 1.12 3.98
C HIS A 324 -17.26 -0.18 4.59
N LYS A 325 -18.15 -1.12 4.92
CA LYS A 325 -17.78 -2.43 5.50
C LYS A 325 -16.87 -3.23 4.56
N GLN A 326 -17.15 -3.20 3.26
CA GLN A 326 -16.33 -3.85 2.24
C GLN A 326 -15.10 -3.01 1.82
N ALA A 327 -14.94 -1.81 2.37
CA ALA A 327 -13.85 -0.88 2.07
C ALA A 327 -13.60 -0.71 0.56
N THR A 328 -14.67 -0.62 -0.24
CA THR A 328 -14.61 -0.72 -1.71
C THR A 328 -13.70 0.33 -2.35
N HIS A 329 -13.77 1.57 -1.86
CA HIS A 329 -12.91 2.66 -2.31
C HIS A 329 -11.43 2.40 -1.99
N ARG A 330 -11.14 1.99 -0.75
CA ARG A 330 -9.76 1.69 -0.30
C ARG A 330 -9.17 0.52 -1.08
N ASN A 331 -9.91 -0.58 -1.20
CA ASN A 331 -9.49 -1.74 -1.99
C ASN A 331 -9.23 -1.37 -3.46
N TYR A 332 -10.01 -0.45 -4.04
CA TYR A 332 -9.72 0.08 -5.35
C TYR A 332 -8.37 0.80 -5.40
N VAL A 333 -8.15 1.79 -4.52
CA VAL A 333 -6.93 2.60 -4.59
C VAL A 333 -5.68 1.80 -4.25
N ASP A 334 -5.73 0.98 -3.19
CA ASP A 334 -4.57 0.20 -2.76
C ASP A 334 -4.15 -0.82 -3.83
N ASN A 335 -5.11 -1.58 -4.39
CA ASN A 335 -4.78 -2.55 -5.43
C ASN A 335 -4.41 -1.87 -6.75
N ARG A 336 -4.93 -0.67 -7.03
CA ARG A 336 -4.50 0.12 -8.20
C ARG A 336 -3.04 0.56 -8.05
N PHE A 337 -2.64 1.01 -6.86
CA PHE A 337 -1.25 1.33 -6.54
C PHE A 337 -0.34 0.11 -6.75
N LEU A 338 -0.73 -1.04 -6.20
CA LEU A 338 0.03 -2.29 -6.32
C LEU A 338 0.15 -2.75 -7.78
N ALA A 339 -0.95 -2.68 -8.55
CA ALA A 339 -0.94 -3.05 -9.96
C ALA A 339 -0.01 -2.14 -10.79
N GLU A 340 -0.05 -0.82 -10.57
CA GLU A 340 0.83 0.11 -11.29
C GLU A 340 2.31 -0.05 -10.93
N HIS A 341 2.60 -0.34 -9.66
CA HIS A 341 3.95 -0.70 -9.21
C HIS A 341 4.44 -1.98 -9.88
N LEU A 342 3.65 -3.05 -9.81
CA LEU A 342 4.00 -4.34 -10.41
C LEU A 342 4.12 -4.25 -11.93
N ARG A 343 3.30 -3.43 -12.61
CA ARG A 343 3.42 -3.17 -14.06
C ARG A 343 4.79 -2.59 -14.40
N THR A 344 5.27 -1.65 -13.60
CA THR A 344 6.60 -1.05 -13.75
C THR A 344 7.69 -2.08 -13.46
N ASP A 345 7.54 -2.84 -12.37
CA ASP A 345 8.51 -3.87 -11.97
C ASP A 345 8.65 -5.00 -12.98
N ILE A 346 7.55 -5.38 -13.65
CA ILE A 346 7.56 -6.34 -14.77
C ILE A 346 8.52 -5.86 -15.87
N ILE A 347 8.38 -4.60 -16.29
CA ILE A 347 9.16 -4.06 -17.41
C ILE A 347 10.63 -3.90 -17.02
N LEU A 348 10.89 -3.43 -15.80
CA LEU A 348 12.25 -3.33 -15.25
C LEU A 348 12.91 -4.71 -15.14
N THR A 349 12.16 -5.72 -14.68
CA THR A 349 12.63 -7.11 -14.56
C THR A 349 12.96 -7.71 -15.93
N LEU A 350 12.08 -7.52 -16.91
CA LEU A 350 12.33 -7.95 -18.30
C LEU A 350 13.59 -7.30 -18.86
N CYS A 351 13.84 -6.04 -18.52
CA CYS A 351 15.03 -5.28 -18.91
C CYS A 351 16.30 -5.61 -18.09
N GLY A 352 16.20 -6.44 -17.06
CA GLY A 352 17.28 -6.74 -16.13
C GLY A 352 17.77 -5.52 -15.35
N VAL A 353 16.87 -4.57 -15.08
CA VAL A 353 17.15 -3.39 -14.28
C VAL A 353 16.82 -3.70 -12.82
N LYS A 354 17.78 -3.45 -11.93
CA LYS A 354 17.62 -3.68 -10.49
C LYS A 354 16.38 -2.96 -9.96
N LEU A 355 15.49 -3.68 -9.30
CA LEU A 355 14.33 -3.07 -8.65
C LEU A 355 14.77 -2.36 -7.37
N SER A 356 14.09 -1.28 -7.04
CA SER A 356 14.29 -0.55 -5.79
C SER A 356 12.97 -0.51 -5.03
N PRO A 357 12.99 -0.75 -3.71
CA PRO A 357 11.80 -0.52 -2.89
C PRO A 357 11.39 0.96 -2.97
N PRO A 358 10.12 1.29 -2.73
CA PRO A 358 9.64 2.68 -2.77
C PRO A 358 10.49 3.59 -1.86
N GLN A 359 11.09 4.65 -2.43
CA GLN A 359 12.02 5.53 -1.70
C GLN A 359 11.30 6.39 -0.64
N TYR A 360 10.03 6.74 -0.87
CA TYR A 360 9.28 7.72 -0.08
C TYR A 360 8.93 7.26 1.34
N VAL A 361 9.10 5.97 1.66
CA VAL A 361 8.65 5.36 2.93
C VAL A 361 9.75 5.28 3.98
N ARG A 362 11.02 5.34 3.58
CA ARG A 362 12.15 5.23 4.55
C ARG A 362 12.15 6.33 5.61
N HIS A 363 11.51 7.47 5.35
CA HIS A 363 11.41 8.60 6.28
C HIS A 363 10.06 8.71 7.01
N ILE A 364 9.03 7.96 6.59
CA ILE A 364 7.67 7.99 7.20
C ILE A 364 7.41 6.64 7.90
N LYS A 365 8.42 6.11 8.58
CA LYS A 365 8.26 4.97 9.50
C LYS A 365 7.77 5.37 10.89
N SER A 366 7.80 6.67 11.21
CA SER A 366 7.19 7.14 12.45
C SER A 366 5.73 7.54 12.18
N THR A 367 4.82 6.69 12.66
CA THR A 367 3.52 7.07 13.25
C THR A 367 2.25 6.91 12.39
N TYR A 368 2.28 6.69 11.06
CA TYR A 368 1.02 6.79 10.27
C TYR A 368 0.79 5.81 9.09
N MET A 369 1.36 4.60 9.10
CA MET A 369 1.07 3.64 8.02
C MET A 369 -0.18 2.79 8.24
N GLN A 370 -1.36 3.43 8.37
CA GLN A 370 -2.62 2.70 8.20
C GLN A 370 -2.71 2.02 6.81
N ASN A 371 -1.98 2.50 5.79
CA ASN A 371 -2.00 2.00 4.41
C ASN A 371 -0.70 1.27 3.96
N GLY A 372 0.13 0.79 4.89
CA GLY A 372 1.46 0.22 4.59
C GLY A 372 1.50 -1.20 4.00
N TRP A 373 0.37 -1.91 3.95
CA TRP A 373 0.35 -3.34 3.60
C TRP A 373 0.87 -3.64 2.18
N MET A 374 0.62 -2.75 1.22
CA MET A 374 1.07 -2.92 -0.17
C MET A 374 2.60 -2.94 -0.25
N ILE A 375 3.27 -2.21 0.63
CA ILE A 375 4.73 -2.17 0.70
C ILE A 375 5.26 -3.50 1.23
N LEU A 376 4.61 -4.07 2.24
CA LEU A 376 4.94 -5.41 2.75
C LEU A 376 4.81 -6.47 1.65
N VAL A 377 3.75 -6.36 0.83
CA VAL A 377 3.55 -7.21 -0.35
C VAL A 377 4.67 -7.01 -1.37
N LEU A 378 4.98 -5.77 -1.73
CA LEU A 378 6.06 -5.48 -2.67
C LEU A 378 7.42 -5.97 -2.15
N GLU A 379 7.77 -5.71 -0.89
CA GLU A 379 9.00 -6.19 -0.26
C GLU A 379 9.09 -7.72 -0.29
N HIS A 380 7.99 -8.42 0.00
CA HIS A 380 7.93 -9.88 -0.08
C HIS A 380 8.14 -10.42 -1.50
N ILE A 381 7.58 -9.75 -2.51
CA ILE A 381 7.77 -10.10 -3.92
C ILE A 381 9.22 -9.82 -4.33
N LEU A 382 9.74 -8.63 -4.00
CA LEU A 382 11.09 -8.20 -4.33
C LEU A 382 12.16 -9.12 -3.73
N SER A 383 11.94 -9.65 -2.52
CA SER A 383 12.89 -10.57 -1.88
C SER A 383 13.04 -11.91 -2.60
N GLN A 384 12.12 -12.25 -3.50
CA GLN A 384 12.15 -13.51 -4.27
C GLN A 384 12.74 -13.35 -5.67
N ILE A 385 13.11 -12.13 -6.06
CA ILE A 385 13.60 -11.86 -7.41
C ILE A 385 15.07 -12.30 -7.51
N PRO A 386 15.40 -13.22 -8.44
CA PRO A 386 16.76 -13.68 -8.63
C PRO A 386 17.64 -12.60 -9.29
N GLU A 387 18.93 -12.89 -9.42
CA GLU A 387 19.84 -12.03 -10.17
C GLU A 387 19.41 -11.95 -11.65
N LEU A 388 19.22 -10.73 -12.13
CA LEU A 388 18.67 -10.48 -13.46
C LEU A 388 19.76 -10.27 -14.51
N LYS A 389 19.49 -10.71 -15.75
CA LYS A 389 20.38 -10.45 -16.89
C LYS A 389 20.11 -9.06 -17.47
N SER A 390 21.02 -8.13 -17.22
CA SER A 390 20.96 -6.76 -17.76
C SER A 390 21.34 -6.70 -19.25
N PHE A 391 20.86 -5.68 -19.96
CA PHE A 391 21.26 -5.37 -21.33
C PHE A 391 22.75 -5.02 -21.47
N THR A 392 23.30 -5.33 -22.65
CA THR A 392 24.68 -5.12 -23.12
C THR A 392 24.68 -4.19 -24.33
N ASP A 393 25.84 -3.63 -24.70
CA ASP A 393 25.90 -2.70 -25.85
C ASP A 393 25.42 -3.32 -27.16
N SER A 394 25.56 -4.64 -27.31
CA SER A 394 25.08 -5.41 -28.48
C SER A 394 23.56 -5.49 -28.62
N ASN A 395 22.79 -5.37 -27.53
CA ASN A 395 21.33 -5.56 -27.54
C ASN A 395 20.55 -4.31 -27.09
N ILE A 396 21.22 -3.18 -26.83
CA ILE A 396 20.57 -1.90 -26.45
C ILE A 396 19.38 -1.57 -27.34
N GLN A 397 19.51 -1.75 -28.65
CA GLN A 397 18.46 -1.38 -29.60
C GLN A 397 17.19 -2.22 -29.43
N ILE A 398 17.33 -3.50 -29.07
CA ILE A 398 16.21 -4.42 -28.83
C ILE A 398 15.44 -3.96 -27.58
N PHE A 399 16.14 -3.74 -26.47
CA PHE A 399 15.52 -3.25 -25.23
C PHE A 399 14.91 -1.86 -25.39
N LYS A 400 15.59 -0.95 -26.08
CA LYS A 400 15.08 0.39 -26.40
C LYS A 400 13.75 0.29 -27.16
N ASN A 401 13.69 -0.52 -28.22
CA ASN A 401 12.48 -0.69 -29.01
C ASN A 401 11.35 -1.31 -28.18
N TYR A 402 11.67 -2.32 -27.37
CA TYR A 402 10.73 -2.96 -26.44
C TYR A 402 10.13 -1.95 -25.46
N ILE A 403 10.98 -1.23 -24.70
CA ILE A 403 10.56 -0.23 -23.72
C ILE A 403 9.70 0.85 -24.38
N ARG A 404 10.17 1.40 -25.51
CA ARG A 404 9.47 2.47 -26.20
C ARG A 404 8.08 2.02 -26.67
N LYS A 405 7.96 0.81 -27.21
CA LYS A 405 6.70 0.27 -27.76
C LYS A 405 5.75 -0.21 -26.67
N VAL A 406 6.22 -1.10 -25.79
CA VAL A 406 5.39 -1.80 -24.78
C VAL A 406 5.10 -0.92 -23.58
N TRP A 407 6.01 -0.02 -23.20
CA TRP A 407 5.84 0.82 -22.01
C TRP A 407 5.41 2.25 -22.34
N ILE A 408 6.19 2.97 -23.13
CA ILE A 408 6.02 4.42 -23.29
C ILE A 408 4.84 4.72 -24.21
N LYS A 409 4.84 4.19 -25.43
CA LYS A 409 3.77 4.42 -26.41
C LYS A 409 2.42 3.89 -25.93
N SER A 410 2.38 2.72 -25.31
CA SER A 410 1.13 2.17 -24.76
C SER A 410 0.51 3.09 -23.70
N GLN A 411 1.34 3.74 -22.88
CA GLN A 411 0.89 4.69 -21.88
C GLN A 411 0.47 6.04 -22.50
N ILE A 412 1.19 6.53 -23.50
CA ILE A 412 0.78 7.70 -24.31
C ILE A 412 -0.62 7.46 -24.90
N ASP A 413 -0.83 6.32 -25.56
CA ASP A 413 -2.10 5.97 -26.18
C ASP A 413 -3.22 5.83 -25.13
N TYR A 414 -2.92 5.21 -23.98
CA TYR A 414 -3.85 5.11 -22.86
C TYR A 414 -4.28 6.49 -22.35
N HIS A 415 -3.35 7.41 -22.06
CA HIS A 415 -3.69 8.73 -21.55
C HIS A 415 -4.44 9.58 -22.58
N ARG A 416 -4.08 9.51 -23.86
CA ARG A 416 -4.83 10.17 -24.95
C ARG A 416 -6.29 9.69 -24.98
N GLN A 417 -6.50 8.38 -24.93
CA GLN A 417 -7.84 7.81 -24.91
C GLN A 417 -8.59 8.18 -23.62
N ARG A 418 -7.94 8.11 -22.45
CA ARG A 418 -8.50 8.48 -21.14
C ARG A 418 -8.95 9.94 -21.12
N ILE A 419 -8.17 10.87 -21.67
CA ILE A 419 -8.52 12.30 -21.80
C ILE A 419 -9.73 12.46 -22.71
N LYS A 420 -9.70 11.87 -23.91
CA LYS A 420 -10.83 11.94 -24.86
C LYS A 420 -12.13 11.43 -24.24
N ASP A 421 -12.09 10.30 -23.54
CA ASP A 421 -13.26 9.71 -22.90
C ASP A 421 -13.76 10.54 -21.72
N ALA A 422 -12.85 11.11 -20.92
CA ALA A 422 -13.22 11.98 -19.79
C ALA A 422 -13.83 13.30 -20.29
N TRP A 423 -13.28 13.89 -21.36
CA TRP A 423 -13.77 15.12 -21.95
C TRP A 423 -15.18 14.95 -22.51
N ASN A 424 -15.40 13.92 -23.34
CA ASN A 424 -16.72 13.59 -23.89
C ASN A 424 -17.78 13.35 -22.81
N LYS A 425 -17.41 12.73 -21.68
CA LYS A 425 -18.33 12.48 -20.56
C LYS A 425 -18.59 13.75 -19.75
N ASN A 426 -17.57 14.58 -19.53
CA ASN A 426 -17.74 15.87 -18.87
C ASN A 426 -18.67 16.79 -19.65
N GLU A 427 -18.44 16.96 -20.95
CA GLU A 427 -19.28 17.81 -21.80
C GLU A 427 -20.73 17.35 -21.82
N LYS A 428 -20.98 16.04 -21.96
CA LYS A 428 -22.34 15.50 -21.90
C LYS A 428 -23.03 15.83 -20.57
N LEU A 429 -22.35 15.63 -19.44
CA LEU A 429 -22.92 15.94 -18.13
C LEU A 429 -23.16 17.44 -17.93
N GLU A 430 -22.27 18.28 -18.44
CA GLU A 430 -22.39 19.74 -18.40
C GLU A 430 -23.57 20.22 -19.24
N PHE A 431 -23.66 19.77 -20.50
CA PHE A 431 -24.77 20.07 -21.39
C PHE A 431 -26.12 19.65 -20.81
N TRP A 432 -26.24 18.41 -20.30
CA TRP A 432 -27.49 17.93 -19.71
C TRP A 432 -27.83 18.67 -18.42
N GLY A 433 -26.84 18.94 -17.55
CA GLY A 433 -27.05 19.69 -16.31
C GLY A 433 -27.57 21.11 -16.59
N GLU A 434 -26.96 21.82 -17.54
CA GLU A 434 -27.41 23.15 -17.99
C GLU A 434 -28.79 23.11 -18.63
N THR A 435 -29.04 22.14 -19.51
CA THR A 435 -30.33 21.98 -20.20
C THR A 435 -31.46 21.75 -19.19
N ILE A 436 -31.25 20.87 -18.20
CA ILE A 436 -32.21 20.61 -17.13
C ILE A 436 -32.48 21.89 -16.33
N PHE A 437 -31.44 22.65 -16.01
CA PHE A 437 -31.56 23.91 -15.27
C PHE A 437 -32.36 24.95 -16.06
N TYR A 438 -32.02 25.20 -17.33
CA TYR A 438 -32.76 26.15 -18.17
C TYR A 438 -34.21 25.72 -18.39
N LEU A 439 -34.46 24.42 -18.58
CA LEU A 439 -35.81 23.89 -18.70
C LEU A 439 -36.63 24.16 -17.42
N ALA A 440 -36.03 23.94 -16.24
CA ALA A 440 -36.68 24.23 -14.96
C ALA A 440 -37.06 25.71 -14.85
N VAL A 441 -36.16 26.61 -15.23
CA VAL A 441 -36.40 28.06 -15.24
C VAL A 441 -37.50 28.43 -16.23
N ILE A 442 -37.48 27.89 -17.46
CA ILE A 442 -38.50 28.18 -18.47
C ILE A 442 -39.88 27.75 -17.99
N ILE A 443 -40.02 26.53 -17.45
CA ILE A 443 -41.30 26.03 -16.94
C ILE A 443 -41.78 26.90 -15.76
N ALA A 444 -40.88 27.29 -14.85
CA ALA A 444 -41.22 28.19 -13.75
C ALA A 444 -41.70 29.56 -14.25
N VAL A 445 -41.03 30.15 -15.25
CA VAL A 445 -41.44 31.42 -15.85
C VAL A 445 -42.80 31.30 -16.54
N ILE A 446 -43.04 30.22 -17.29
CA ILE A 446 -44.35 29.96 -17.91
C ILE A 446 -45.44 29.90 -16.84
N HIS A 447 -45.19 29.18 -15.74
CA HIS A 447 -46.12 29.07 -14.63
C HIS A 447 -46.40 30.43 -13.96
N VAL A 448 -45.41 31.32 -13.89
CA VAL A 448 -45.59 32.66 -13.28
C VAL A 448 -46.33 33.61 -14.21
N LEU A 449 -46.08 33.55 -15.52
CA LEU A 449 -46.61 34.53 -16.49
C LEU A 449 -47.98 34.15 -17.07
N PHE A 450 -48.31 32.86 -17.12
CA PHE A 450 -49.52 32.37 -17.76
C PHE A 450 -50.41 31.63 -16.76
N THR A 451 -51.69 31.99 -16.74
CA THR A 451 -52.72 31.21 -16.04
C THR A 451 -52.99 29.94 -16.86
N ILE A 452 -52.75 28.78 -16.27
CA ILE A 452 -52.98 27.48 -16.92
C ILE A 452 -54.39 27.01 -16.57
N GLU A 453 -55.32 27.10 -17.53
CA GLU A 453 -56.74 26.77 -17.28
C GLU A 453 -57.00 25.27 -17.06
N LEU A 454 -56.13 24.42 -17.60
CA LEU A 454 -56.22 22.97 -17.44
C LEU A 454 -55.48 22.54 -16.16
N HIS A 455 -56.24 22.32 -15.09
CA HIS A 455 -55.69 21.96 -13.78
C HIS A 455 -54.75 20.74 -13.80
N GLU A 456 -55.03 19.73 -14.64
CA GLU A 456 -54.13 18.57 -14.80
C GLU A 456 -52.75 18.96 -15.38
N VAL A 457 -52.74 19.88 -16.34
CA VAL A 457 -51.52 20.36 -16.98
C VAL A 457 -50.71 21.21 -16.01
N GLU A 458 -51.40 22.06 -15.23
CA GLU A 458 -50.79 22.86 -14.17
C GLU A 458 -50.07 21.98 -13.14
N ARG A 459 -50.74 20.92 -12.63
CA ARG A 459 -50.14 19.96 -11.69
C ARG A 459 -48.88 19.30 -12.24
N ILE A 460 -48.91 18.86 -13.50
CA ILE A 460 -47.74 18.27 -14.16
C ILE A 460 -46.58 19.27 -14.25
N LEU A 461 -46.86 20.54 -14.56
CA LEU A 461 -45.84 21.57 -14.67
C LEU A 461 -45.24 21.92 -13.30
N VAL A 462 -46.05 22.04 -12.25
CA VAL A 462 -45.56 22.23 -10.87
C VAL A 462 -44.67 21.07 -10.45
N PHE A 463 -45.11 19.83 -10.70
CA PHE A 463 -44.32 18.64 -10.42
C PHE A 463 -42.99 18.66 -11.17
N ALA A 464 -42.98 19.05 -12.45
CA ALA A 464 -41.76 19.20 -13.23
C ALA A 464 -40.82 20.28 -12.68
N VAL A 465 -41.36 21.42 -12.22
CA VAL A 465 -40.57 22.50 -11.59
C VAL A 465 -39.91 22.03 -10.30
N LEU A 466 -40.56 21.16 -9.52
CA LEU A 466 -39.98 20.57 -8.31
C LEU A 466 -38.91 19.51 -8.65
N LEU A 467 -39.14 18.72 -9.69
CA LEU A 467 -38.28 17.58 -10.05
C LEU A 467 -37.01 17.96 -10.80
N LEU A 468 -37.10 18.89 -11.75
CA LEU A 468 -35.97 19.23 -12.61
C LEU A 468 -34.77 19.77 -11.83
N PRO A 469 -34.90 20.64 -10.82
CA PRO A 469 -33.79 21.03 -9.95
C PRO A 469 -33.17 19.85 -9.20
N ALA A 470 -33.97 18.90 -8.71
CA ALA A 470 -33.47 17.69 -8.03
C ALA A 470 -32.71 16.77 -9.00
N LEU A 471 -33.18 16.67 -10.25
CA LEU A 471 -32.46 15.97 -11.32
C LEU A 471 -31.15 16.70 -11.65
N GLY A 472 -31.18 18.03 -11.74
CA GLY A 472 -30.02 18.89 -11.92
C GLY A 472 -28.98 18.67 -10.83
N ALA A 473 -29.39 18.69 -9.56
CA ALA A 473 -28.53 18.41 -8.40
C ALA A 473 -27.90 17.01 -8.48
N THR A 474 -28.68 16.01 -8.88
CA THR A 474 -28.20 14.63 -9.11
C THR A 474 -27.15 14.56 -10.22
N THR A 475 -27.37 15.22 -11.36
CA THR A 475 -26.37 15.27 -12.44
C THR A 475 -25.09 15.98 -12.02
N GLY A 476 -25.21 17.08 -11.26
CA GLY A 476 -24.09 17.78 -10.64
C GLY A 476 -23.32 16.91 -9.65
N ALA A 477 -24.00 16.17 -8.78
CA ALA A 477 -23.39 15.24 -7.85
C ALA A 477 -22.63 14.11 -8.57
N ILE A 478 -23.20 13.57 -9.66
CA ILE A 478 -22.51 12.58 -10.52
C ILE A 478 -21.25 13.19 -11.14
N LYS A 479 -21.31 14.42 -11.66
CA LYS A 479 -20.15 15.12 -12.25
C LYS A 479 -19.04 15.30 -11.22
N THR A 480 -19.36 15.77 -10.02
CA THR A 480 -18.39 15.93 -8.90
C THR A 480 -17.81 14.59 -8.47
N HIS A 481 -18.63 13.55 -8.33
CA HIS A 481 -18.17 12.23 -7.93
C HIS A 481 -17.22 11.57 -8.94
N ARG A 482 -17.38 11.88 -10.23
CA ARG A 482 -16.54 11.34 -11.31
C ARG A 482 -15.25 12.12 -11.53
N ASP A 483 -15.22 13.38 -11.12
CA ASP A 483 -14.10 14.31 -11.20
C ASP A 483 -13.33 14.23 -12.55
N TYR A 484 -14.08 14.32 -13.65
CA TYR A 484 -13.50 14.21 -14.99
C TYR A 484 -12.49 15.32 -15.29
N LYS A 485 -12.69 16.52 -14.73
CA LYS A 485 -11.76 17.64 -14.90
C LYS A 485 -10.40 17.29 -14.32
N LYS A 486 -10.33 16.76 -13.09
CA LYS A 486 -9.08 16.29 -12.50
C LYS A 486 -8.43 15.20 -13.35
N ILE A 487 -9.20 14.21 -13.81
CA ILE A 487 -8.68 13.14 -14.68
C ILE A 487 -8.02 13.70 -15.94
N ILE A 488 -8.62 14.70 -16.58
CA ILE A 488 -8.10 15.35 -17.78
C ILE A 488 -6.78 16.05 -17.44
N THR A 489 -6.77 16.90 -16.41
CA THR A 489 -5.57 17.65 -15.99
C THR A 489 -4.40 16.71 -15.68
N ASP A 490 -4.61 15.72 -14.80
CA ASP A 490 -3.57 14.79 -14.36
C ASP A 490 -3.02 13.99 -15.57
N SER A 491 -3.90 13.51 -16.44
CA SER A 491 -3.50 12.74 -17.63
C SER A 491 -2.77 13.59 -18.66
N THR A 492 -3.12 14.87 -18.81
CA THR A 492 -2.42 15.79 -19.74
C THR A 492 -1.00 16.07 -19.27
N ILE A 493 -0.78 16.25 -17.97
CA ILE A 493 0.57 16.45 -17.40
C ILE A 493 1.44 15.23 -17.71
N ILE A 494 0.96 14.03 -17.36
CA ILE A 494 1.70 12.78 -17.59
C ILE A 494 1.95 12.57 -19.09
N LEU A 495 0.96 12.83 -19.95
CA LEU A 495 1.10 12.70 -21.40
C LEU A 495 2.26 13.55 -21.94
N ASN A 496 2.36 14.81 -21.52
CA ASN A 496 3.44 15.69 -21.96
C ASN A 496 4.82 15.19 -21.51
N GLU A 497 4.92 14.66 -20.29
CA GLU A 497 6.17 14.06 -19.79
C GLU A 497 6.55 12.81 -20.58
N LEU A 498 5.57 11.96 -20.91
CA LEU A 498 5.78 10.73 -21.69
C LEU A 498 6.13 11.01 -23.15
N GLU A 499 5.54 12.02 -23.78
CA GLU A 499 5.89 12.41 -25.15
C GLU A 499 7.32 12.96 -25.24
N ASN A 500 7.73 13.76 -24.27
CA ASN A 500 9.12 14.20 -24.14
C ASN A 500 10.07 13.02 -23.91
N LEU A 501 9.65 12.06 -23.09
CA LEU A 501 10.41 10.84 -22.85
C LEU A 501 10.53 9.99 -24.13
N ASP A 502 9.45 9.79 -24.90
CA ASP A 502 9.47 9.06 -26.18
C ASP A 502 10.44 9.69 -27.17
N TYR A 503 10.48 11.02 -27.22
CA TYR A 503 11.45 11.77 -28.02
C TYR A 503 12.90 11.51 -27.58
N GLU A 504 13.19 11.50 -26.28
CA GLU A 504 14.51 11.16 -25.74
C GLU A 504 14.91 9.71 -26.08
N PHE A 505 13.98 8.76 -25.97
CA PHE A 505 14.19 7.37 -26.39
C PHE A 505 14.43 7.24 -27.89
N GLY A 506 13.93 8.16 -28.72
CA GLY A 506 14.16 8.19 -30.16
C GLY A 506 15.63 8.37 -30.56
N LYS A 507 16.42 9.07 -29.74
CA LYS A 507 17.84 9.41 -30.02
C LYS A 507 18.76 8.19 -29.91
N PRO A 508 19.97 8.20 -30.51
CA PRO A 508 20.99 7.18 -30.24
C PRO A 508 21.36 7.16 -28.74
N LEU A 509 21.40 5.99 -28.13
CA LEU A 509 21.63 5.83 -26.69
C LEU A 509 22.82 4.91 -26.40
N SER A 510 23.61 5.29 -25.40
CA SER A 510 24.57 4.39 -24.74
C SER A 510 23.87 3.61 -23.62
N LYS A 511 24.54 2.55 -23.10
CA LYS A 511 24.05 1.78 -21.95
C LYS A 511 23.69 2.66 -20.76
N HIS A 512 24.57 3.60 -20.41
CA HIS A 512 24.36 4.51 -19.28
C HIS A 512 23.16 5.43 -19.50
N ASN A 513 23.03 6.00 -20.70
CA ASN A 513 21.91 6.89 -21.03
C ASN A 513 20.57 6.14 -21.05
N LEU A 514 20.54 4.90 -21.56
CA LEU A 514 19.35 4.06 -21.51
C LEU A 514 18.93 3.76 -20.06
N HIS A 515 19.87 3.40 -19.19
CA HIS A 515 19.56 3.17 -17.78
C HIS A 515 18.98 4.42 -17.11
N LYS A 516 19.57 5.60 -17.36
CA LYS A 516 19.07 6.88 -16.83
C LYS A 516 17.65 7.18 -17.32
N LEU A 517 17.35 6.94 -18.60
CA LEU A 517 16.02 7.13 -19.16
C LEU A 517 15.00 6.15 -18.60
N ILE A 518 15.38 4.89 -18.37
CA ILE A 518 14.52 3.89 -17.70
C ILE A 518 14.16 4.35 -16.29
N ARG A 519 15.12 4.88 -15.52
CA ARG A 519 14.83 5.44 -14.17
C ARG A 519 13.95 6.69 -14.21
N LYS A 520 14.13 7.53 -15.24
CA LYS A 520 13.22 8.66 -15.48
C LYS A 520 11.80 8.18 -15.80
N ALA A 521 11.67 7.15 -16.64
CA ALA A 521 10.39 6.51 -16.95
C ALA A 521 9.73 5.92 -15.69
N GLU A 522 10.48 5.17 -14.89
CA GLU A 522 10.04 4.60 -13.62
C GLU A 522 9.48 5.69 -12.70
N LYS A 523 10.19 6.81 -12.54
CA LYS A 523 9.74 7.94 -11.71
C LYS A 523 8.43 8.54 -12.22
N ILE A 524 8.31 8.79 -13.52
CA ILE A 524 7.07 9.34 -14.11
C ILE A 524 5.91 8.36 -13.88
N MET A 525 6.10 7.06 -14.15
CA MET A 525 5.05 6.05 -14.05
C MET A 525 4.57 5.80 -12.61
N ARG A 526 5.46 5.98 -11.62
CA ARG A 526 5.12 5.81 -10.20
C ARG A 526 4.53 7.07 -9.57
N SER A 527 4.84 8.26 -10.10
CA SER A 527 4.41 9.55 -9.54
C SER A 527 2.90 9.65 -9.31
N GLU A 528 2.06 9.28 -10.30
CA GLU A 528 0.59 9.34 -10.17
C GLU A 528 0.16 8.52 -8.94
N SER A 529 0.63 7.27 -8.82
CA SER A 529 0.23 6.39 -7.72
C SER A 529 0.73 6.83 -6.35
N GLU A 530 1.90 7.46 -6.26
CA GLU A 530 2.49 7.96 -5.02
C GLU A 530 1.75 9.22 -4.50
N ASP A 531 1.34 10.11 -5.41
CA ASP A 531 0.54 11.30 -5.07
C ASP A 531 -0.83 10.93 -4.49
N TRP A 532 -1.47 9.88 -5.05
CA TRP A 532 -2.75 9.37 -4.53
C TRP A 532 -2.64 8.84 -3.10
N LEU A 533 -1.57 8.12 -2.76
CA LEU A 533 -1.36 7.64 -1.39
C LEU A 533 -1.13 8.78 -0.41
N THR A 534 -0.39 9.80 -0.83
CA THR A 534 -0.14 11.00 -0.01
C THR A 534 -1.44 11.74 0.28
N LEU A 535 -2.31 11.90 -0.73
CA LEU A 535 -3.62 12.53 -0.59
C LEU A 535 -4.62 11.71 0.23
N LEU A 536 -4.54 10.37 0.18
CA LEU A 536 -5.37 9.51 1.01
C LEU A 536 -4.95 9.57 2.48
N ALA A 537 -3.64 9.55 2.74
CA ALA A 537 -3.11 9.71 4.08
C ALA A 537 -3.51 11.06 4.70
N SER A 538 -3.55 12.15 3.91
CA SER A 538 -3.98 13.47 4.41
C SER A 538 -5.49 13.60 4.62
N LYS A 539 -6.32 13.01 3.76
CA LYS A 539 -7.80 13.07 3.90
C LYS A 539 -8.36 12.24 5.05
N GLU A 540 -7.65 11.22 5.53
CA GLU A 540 -8.03 10.50 6.74
C GLU A 540 -7.65 11.27 8.01
N LEU A 541 -6.55 12.05 7.99
CA LEU A 541 -6.17 12.94 9.09
C LEU A 541 -7.22 14.04 9.33
N GLU A 542 -7.85 14.59 8.29
CA GLU A 542 -8.95 15.56 8.42
C GLU A 542 -10.23 14.98 9.02
N LYS A 543 -10.38 13.65 9.10
CA LYS A 543 -11.50 13.01 9.80
C LYS A 543 -11.17 12.66 11.26
N ALA A 544 -9.91 12.79 11.65
CA ALA A 544 -9.39 12.47 12.98
C ALA A 544 -9.06 13.70 13.84
N VAL A 545 -9.22 14.91 13.27
CA VAL A 545 -9.19 16.22 13.96
C VAL A 545 -10.58 16.82 13.85
#